data_AF-A0A937T3X6-F1
#
_entry.id   AF-A0A937T3X6-F1
#
_cell.length_a   1.000
_cell.length_b   1.000
_cell.length_c   1.000
_cell.angle_alpha   90.00
_cell.angle_beta   90.00
_cell.angle_gamma   90.00
#
_symmetry.space_group_name_H-M   'P 1'
#
loop_
_entity.id
_entity.type
_entity.pdbx_description
1 polymer ?
#
loop_
_entity_poly.entity_id
_entity_poly.type
_entity_poly.pdbx_seq_one_letter_code
_entity_poly.pdbx_strand_id
1 'polypeptide(L)'
;MFYPVVAVSDPMASQSANEASSAARRASAKAEQIQFDVERLLMITEALWTILKERHGYDDAELQRRVAEIDMRDGRLDGRVARTAAVKCSKCGKPLLKKRPRCIYCGHTAPPNLFAR
;
A
#
# COMPACT_ATOMS: atom_id res chain seq x y z
N MET A 1 61.37 -14.17 19.02
CA MET A 1 60.56 -13.00 18.59
C MET A 1 59.18 -13.51 18.21
N PHE A 2 58.17 -13.21 19.01
CA PHE A 2 56.77 -13.47 18.66
C PHE A 2 56.24 -12.23 17.94
N TYR A 3 55.93 -12.36 16.64
CA TYR A 3 55.23 -11.31 15.91
C TYR A 3 53.71 -11.49 16.11
N PRO A 4 52.96 -10.42 16.40
CA PRO A 4 51.53 -10.53 16.56
C PRO A 4 50.88 -10.75 15.19
N VAL A 5 50.03 -11.78 15.10
CA VAL A 5 49.16 -11.99 13.94
C VAL A 5 48.10 -10.88 13.97
N VAL A 6 48.26 -9.88 13.10
CA VAL A 6 47.20 -8.88 12.86
C VAL A 6 46.04 -9.61 12.18
N ALA A 7 44.91 -9.68 12.87
CA ALA A 7 43.66 -10.19 12.31
C ALA A 7 43.21 -9.24 11.19
N VAL A 8 43.49 -9.61 9.94
CA VAL A 8 43.01 -8.89 8.77
C VAL A 8 41.52 -9.21 8.63
N SER A 9 40.66 -8.21 8.86
CA SER A 9 39.24 -8.33 8.63
C SER A 9 38.98 -8.57 7.14
N ASP A 10 38.24 -9.63 6.83
CA ASP A 10 37.88 -9.95 5.45
C ASP A 10 37.06 -8.79 4.85
N PRO A 11 37.56 -8.10 3.81
CA PRO A 11 36.87 -6.96 3.22
C PRO A 11 35.49 -7.34 2.70
N MET A 12 35.30 -8.56 2.19
CA MET A 12 33.99 -9.03 1.72
C MET A 12 33.01 -9.21 2.88
N ALA A 13 33.48 -9.71 4.03
CA ALA A 13 32.66 -9.82 5.24
C ALA A 13 32.21 -8.43 5.73
N SER A 14 33.13 -7.45 5.75
CA SER A 14 32.81 -6.08 6.13
C SER A 14 31.81 -5.40 5.18
N GLN A 15 31.95 -5.64 3.88
CA GLN A 15 31.04 -5.11 2.86
C GLN A 15 29.64 -5.70 3.02
N SER A 16 29.53 -7.02 3.17
CA SER A 16 28.24 -7.69 3.36
C SER A 16 27.52 -7.22 4.63
N ALA A 17 28.25 -7.02 5.73
CA ALA A 17 27.71 -6.47 6.97
C ALA A 17 27.18 -5.03 6.79
N ASN A 18 27.90 -4.19 6.05
CA ASN A 18 27.48 -2.82 5.76
C ASN A 18 26.21 -2.79 4.88
N GLU A 19 26.14 -3.66 3.88
CA GLU A 19 24.97 -3.79 3.01
C GLU A 19 23.74 -4.25 3.80
N ALA A 20 23.89 -5.27 4.65
CA ALA A 20 22.82 -5.76 5.54
C ALA A 20 22.34 -4.68 6.51
N SER A 21 23.26 -3.94 7.14
CA SER A 21 22.94 -2.82 8.03
C SER A 21 22.20 -1.71 7.29
N SER A 22 22.62 -1.38 6.08
CA SER A 22 21.94 -0.38 5.24
C SER A 22 20.53 -0.82 4.85
N ALA A 23 20.34 -2.11 4.54
CA ALA A 23 19.04 -2.67 4.20
C ALA A 23 18.09 -2.66 5.40
N ALA A 24 18.59 -3.04 6.58
CA ALA A 24 17.83 -2.97 7.83
C ALA A 24 17.37 -1.54 8.13
N ARG A 25 18.28 -0.55 8.04
CA ARG A 25 17.93 0.86 8.24
C ARG A 25 16.87 1.36 7.27
N ARG A 26 16.97 1.00 5.98
CA ARG A 26 15.96 1.35 4.98
C ARG A 26 14.60 0.72 5.30
N ALA A 27 14.58 -0.53 5.76
CA ALA A 27 13.36 -1.21 6.15
C ALA A 27 12.72 -0.55 7.38
N SER A 28 13.51 -0.22 8.41
CA SER A 28 13.03 0.50 9.60
C SER A 28 12.44 1.86 9.25
N ALA A 29 13.15 2.69 8.48
CA ALA A 29 12.65 3.99 8.04
C ALA A 29 11.36 3.87 7.21
N LYS A 30 11.26 2.83 6.37
CA LYS A 30 10.03 2.55 5.61
C LYS A 30 8.87 2.18 6.52
N ALA A 31 9.11 1.39 7.56
CA ALA A 31 8.10 1.01 8.54
C ALA A 31 7.59 2.21 9.34
N GLU A 32 8.50 3.08 9.80
CA GLU A 32 8.16 4.33 10.49
C GLU A 32 7.30 5.25 9.61
N GLN A 33 7.66 5.39 8.33
CA GLN A 33 6.86 6.18 7.39
C GLN A 33 5.45 5.57 7.19
N ILE A 34 5.35 4.26 7.05
CA ILE A 34 4.06 3.58 6.91
C ILE A 34 3.21 3.78 8.17
N GLN A 35 3.81 3.71 9.35
CA GLN A 35 3.11 3.95 10.60
C GLN A 35 2.55 5.37 10.64
N PHE A 36 3.35 6.38 10.29
CA PHE A 36 2.88 7.77 10.22
C PHE A 36 1.73 7.95 9.22
N ASP A 37 1.85 7.34 8.02
CA ASP A 37 0.80 7.40 7.01
C ASP A 37 -0.50 6.73 7.49
N VAL A 38 -0.40 5.63 8.24
CA VAL A 38 -1.54 4.93 8.86
C VAL A 38 -2.20 5.78 9.94
N GLU A 39 -1.44 6.36 10.85
CA GLU A 39 -1.96 7.25 11.90
C GLU A 39 -2.70 8.45 11.30
N ARG A 40 -2.12 9.06 10.26
CA ARG A 40 -2.77 10.14 9.51
C ARG A 40 -4.07 9.67 8.84
N LEU A 41 -4.07 8.48 8.23
CA LEU A 41 -5.26 7.92 7.61
C LEU A 41 -6.36 7.66 8.65
N LEU A 42 -6.00 7.09 9.81
CA LEU A 42 -6.94 6.84 10.91
C LEU A 42 -7.63 8.13 11.36
N MET A 43 -6.84 9.19 11.60
CA MET A 43 -7.36 10.51 11.96
C MET A 43 -8.35 11.07 10.93
N ILE A 44 -8.03 10.94 9.63
CA ILE A 44 -8.93 11.38 8.55
C ILE A 44 -10.21 10.54 8.54
N THR A 45 -10.11 9.22 8.66
CA THR A 45 -11.28 8.33 8.66
C THR A 45 -12.17 8.55 9.87
N GLU A 46 -11.59 8.85 11.02
CA GLU A 46 -12.32 9.20 12.24
C GLU A 46 -13.08 10.52 12.06
N ALA A 47 -12.42 11.55 11.51
CA ALA A 47 -13.07 12.82 11.22
C ALA A 47 -14.23 12.66 10.21
N LEU A 48 -14.02 11.88 9.15
CA LEU A 48 -15.07 11.58 8.16
C LEU A 48 -16.24 10.84 8.82
N TRP A 49 -15.97 9.85 9.67
CA TRP A 49 -17.01 9.10 10.35
C TRP A 49 -17.80 9.96 11.34
N THR A 50 -17.13 10.82 12.10
CA THR A 50 -17.77 11.78 13.00
C THR A 50 -18.72 12.70 12.23
N ILE A 51 -18.29 13.24 11.08
CA ILE A 51 -19.16 14.05 10.21
C ILE A 51 -20.39 13.25 9.76
N LEU A 52 -20.21 11.98 9.38
CA LEU A 52 -21.31 11.11 8.95
C LEU A 52 -22.31 10.85 10.09
N LYS A 53 -21.83 10.60 11.30
CA LYS A 53 -22.70 10.44 12.48
C LYS A 53 -23.47 11.73 12.79
N GLU A 54 -22.79 12.85 12.88
CA GLU A 54 -23.39 14.13 13.28
C GLU A 54 -24.35 14.70 12.24
N ARG A 55 -24.04 14.56 10.95
CA ARG A 55 -24.80 15.21 9.86
C ARG A 55 -25.85 14.32 9.22
N HIS A 56 -25.68 13.00 9.33
CA HIS A 56 -26.55 12.03 8.64
C HIS A 56 -27.14 10.96 9.58
N GLY A 57 -26.79 10.97 10.87
CA GLY A 57 -27.40 10.06 11.86
C GLY A 57 -27.00 8.60 11.69
N TYR A 58 -25.86 8.34 11.04
CA TYR A 58 -25.33 6.98 10.97
C TYR A 58 -24.86 6.48 12.34
N ASP A 59 -24.93 5.18 12.56
CA ASP A 59 -24.44 4.52 13.77
C ASP A 59 -23.28 3.55 13.46
N ASP A 60 -22.56 3.16 14.50
CA ASP A 60 -21.36 2.32 14.34
C ASP A 60 -21.71 0.90 13.82
N ALA A 61 -22.96 0.44 14.02
CA ALA A 61 -23.44 -0.84 13.50
C ALA A 61 -23.58 -0.83 11.97
N GLU A 62 -24.06 0.28 11.40
CA GLU A 62 -24.11 0.49 9.95
C GLU A 62 -22.70 0.50 9.34
N LEU A 63 -21.73 1.14 10.00
CA LEU A 63 -20.34 1.11 9.55
C LEU A 63 -19.79 -0.32 9.54
N GLN A 64 -20.00 -1.06 10.63
CA GLN A 64 -19.55 -2.43 10.74
C GLN A 64 -20.16 -3.32 9.64
N ARG A 65 -21.46 -3.16 9.37
CA ARG A 65 -22.13 -3.87 8.27
C ARG A 65 -21.52 -3.51 6.91
N ARG A 66 -21.28 -2.23 6.62
CA ARG A 66 -20.68 -1.78 5.37
C ARG A 66 -19.25 -2.27 5.17
N VAL A 67 -18.46 -2.29 6.25
CA VAL A 67 -17.10 -2.85 6.21
C VAL A 67 -17.15 -4.34 5.87
N ALA A 68 -18.02 -5.11 6.52
CA ALA A 68 -18.21 -6.53 6.22
C ALA A 68 -18.71 -6.76 4.78
N GLU A 69 -19.64 -5.95 4.29
CA GLU A 69 -20.08 -6.00 2.89
C GLU A 69 -18.95 -5.73 1.90
N ILE A 70 -18.05 -4.78 2.20
CA ILE A 70 -16.91 -4.45 1.35
C ILE A 70 -15.88 -5.58 1.34
N ASP A 71 -15.58 -6.13 2.51
CA ASP A 71 -14.65 -7.27 2.67
C ASP A 71 -15.15 -8.47 1.86
N MET A 72 -16.46 -8.75 1.90
CA MET A 72 -17.08 -9.86 1.18
C MET A 72 -17.13 -9.70 -0.35
N ARG A 73 -16.77 -8.53 -0.93
CA ARG A 73 -16.89 -8.29 -2.39
C ARG A 73 -15.91 -9.07 -3.26
N ASP A 74 -14.85 -9.66 -2.70
CA ASP A 74 -13.97 -10.60 -3.41
C ASP A 74 -14.18 -12.07 -3.03
N GLY A 75 -15.17 -12.35 -2.18
CA GLY A 75 -15.47 -13.70 -1.68
C GLY A 75 -14.49 -14.20 -0.62
N ARG A 76 -13.67 -13.33 0.00
CA ARG A 76 -12.79 -13.69 1.11
C ARG A 76 -12.91 -12.69 2.26
N LEU A 77 -13.21 -13.21 3.45
CA LEU A 77 -13.19 -12.42 4.68
C LEU A 77 -11.74 -12.31 5.21
N ASP A 78 -10.86 -11.60 4.49
CA ASP A 78 -9.43 -11.51 4.83
C ASP A 78 -9.00 -10.13 5.38
N GLY A 79 -9.95 -9.19 5.53
CA GLY A 79 -9.68 -7.84 6.00
C GLY A 79 -9.00 -6.95 4.96
N ARG A 80 -9.01 -7.34 3.68
CA ARG A 80 -8.37 -6.60 2.59
C ARG A 80 -9.40 -6.22 1.55
N VAL A 81 -9.27 -5.00 1.04
CA VAL A 81 -10.07 -4.59 -0.11
C VAL A 81 -9.62 -5.38 -1.34
N ALA A 82 -10.54 -6.15 -1.91
CA ALA A 82 -10.46 -6.78 -3.22
C ALA A 82 -9.51 -6.08 -4.19
N ARG A 83 -8.55 -6.83 -4.76
CA ARG A 83 -7.78 -6.32 -5.91
C ARG A 83 -8.76 -6.19 -7.08
N THR A 84 -9.24 -4.97 -7.33
CA THR A 84 -10.14 -4.61 -8.45
C THR A 84 -9.80 -5.38 -9.73
N ALA A 85 -10.82 -6.00 -10.32
CA ALA A 85 -10.75 -6.63 -11.63
C ALA A 85 -10.16 -5.65 -12.65
N ALA A 86 -9.37 -6.13 -13.60
CA ALA A 86 -8.71 -5.29 -14.59
C ALA A 86 -9.74 -4.41 -15.32
N VAL A 87 -9.61 -3.09 -15.19
CA VAL A 87 -10.49 -2.11 -15.84
C VAL A 87 -10.40 -2.30 -17.35
N LYS A 88 -11.54 -2.48 -18.03
CA LYS A 88 -11.57 -2.59 -19.50
C LYS A 88 -11.51 -1.20 -20.14
N CYS A 89 -10.82 -1.09 -21.26
CA CYS A 89 -10.76 0.15 -22.03
C CYS A 89 -12.14 0.46 -22.64
N SER A 90 -12.65 1.68 -22.42
CA SER A 90 -13.92 2.18 -22.98
C SER A 90 -13.99 2.15 -24.51
N LYS A 91 -12.84 2.27 -25.20
CA LYS A 91 -12.77 2.32 -26.67
C LYS A 91 -12.58 0.95 -27.34
N CYS A 92 -11.82 0.03 -26.73
CA CYS A 92 -11.45 -1.23 -27.38
C CYS A 92 -11.80 -2.49 -26.57
N GLY A 93 -12.37 -2.36 -25.37
CA GLY A 93 -12.80 -3.47 -24.51
C GLY A 93 -11.68 -4.31 -23.90
N LYS A 94 -10.41 -4.11 -24.31
CA LYS A 94 -9.25 -4.84 -23.78
C LYS A 94 -8.89 -4.38 -22.36
N PRO A 95 -8.32 -5.27 -21.52
CA PRO A 95 -7.94 -4.91 -20.16
C PRO A 95 -6.84 -3.84 -20.15
N LEU A 96 -7.00 -2.83 -19.30
CA LEU A 96 -5.98 -1.82 -19.03
C LEU A 96 -4.99 -2.34 -18.00
N LEU A 97 -3.72 -1.98 -18.20
CA LEU A 97 -2.68 -2.22 -17.20
C LEU A 97 -2.94 -1.34 -15.98
N LYS A 98 -2.82 -1.91 -14.77
CA LYS A 98 -2.98 -1.17 -13.51
C LYS A 98 -2.05 0.05 -13.50
N LYS A 99 -2.58 1.20 -13.05
CA LYS A 99 -1.87 2.50 -12.88
C LYS A 99 -1.45 3.23 -14.17
N ARG A 100 -1.87 2.81 -15.37
CA ARG A 100 -1.59 3.55 -16.62
C ARG A 100 -2.88 4.18 -17.17
N PRO A 101 -2.94 5.50 -17.34
CA PRO A 101 -4.13 6.16 -17.89
C PRO A 101 -4.30 5.91 -19.39
N ARG A 102 -3.23 5.49 -20.09
CA ARG A 102 -3.23 5.24 -21.54
C ARG A 102 -3.33 3.75 -21.85
N CYS A 103 -4.31 3.38 -22.67
CA CYS A 103 -4.44 2.04 -23.22
C CYS A 103 -3.27 1.71 -24.14
N ILE A 104 -2.57 0.61 -23.88
CA ILE A 104 -1.46 0.13 -24.72
C ILE A 104 -1.92 -0.38 -26.09
N TYR A 105 -3.19 -0.74 -26.23
CA TYR A 105 -3.72 -1.34 -27.46
C TYR A 105 -4.28 -0.31 -28.45
N CYS A 106 -5.05 0.66 -27.96
CA CYS A 106 -5.72 1.64 -28.83
C CYS A 106 -5.29 3.09 -28.58
N GLY A 107 -4.36 3.33 -27.66
CA GLY A 107 -3.82 4.65 -27.35
C GLY A 107 -4.76 5.59 -26.59
N HIS A 108 -6.01 5.18 -26.33
CA HIS A 108 -7.01 6.00 -25.64
C HIS A 108 -6.63 6.24 -24.18
N THR A 109 -6.69 7.49 -23.75
CA THR A 109 -6.48 7.90 -22.36
C THR A 109 -7.80 7.86 -21.62
N ALA A 110 -7.96 6.92 -20.70
CA ALA A 110 -9.07 6.95 -19.75
C ALA A 110 -8.88 8.18 -18.84
N PRO A 111 -9.95 8.93 -18.52
CA PRO A 111 -9.84 10.04 -17.58
C PRO A 111 -9.27 9.52 -16.25
N PRO A 112 -8.40 10.30 -15.56
CA PRO A 112 -7.89 9.93 -14.26
C PRO A 112 -9.08 9.88 -13.30
N ASN A 113 -9.61 8.68 -13.10
CA ASN A 113 -10.64 8.47 -12.09
C ASN A 113 -9.92 8.55 -10.74
N LEU A 114 -10.16 9.65 -10.03
CA LEU A 114 -9.58 9.94 -8.71
C LEU A 114 -9.90 8.85 -7.67
N PHE A 115 -10.85 7.97 -7.97
CA PHE A 115 -11.28 6.84 -7.14
C PHE A 115 -10.99 5.47 -7.77
N ALA A 116 -10.39 5.40 -8.96
CA ALA A 116 -9.95 4.14 -9.53
C ALA A 116 -8.61 3.72 -8.92
N ARG A 117 -8.67 2.82 -7.92
CA ARG A 117 -7.52 2.09 -7.41
C ARG A 117 -7.07 0.96 -8.36
#